data_AF-A0A7C3XTP4-F1
#
_entry.id   AF-A0A7C3XTP4-F1
#
_cell.length_a   1.000
_cell.length_b   1.000
_cell.length_c   1.000
_cell.angle_alpha   90.00
_cell.angle_beta   90.00
_cell.angle_gamma   90.00
#
_symmetry.space_group_name_H-M   'P 1'
#
loop_
_entity.id
_entity.type
_entity.pdbx_description
1 polymer ?
#
loop_
_entity_poly.entity_id
_entity_poly.type
_entity_poly.pdbx_seq_one_letter_code
_entity_poly.pdbx_strand_id
1 'polypeptide(L)'
;MQFGKTDNPSSIDFSLPKDHPDTKEVLAKKKANAKFQVYVGCAKWNKTDLKNFYPKGTKDELHYYATQFNSIELNATFYKSPSKDQVQKWKEKVSKDFKFFPKIPNTISHFKRLTDVDTITNEFCDAVVLFEENLGMSFLQMHDNFKPKDIGVLEKFLKAFPKEVPLAVELRNEEW
;
A
#
# COMPACT_ATOMS: atom_id res chain seq x y z
N MET A 1 -7.94 -13.07 14.14
CA MET A 1 -6.71 -13.70 13.62
C MET A 1 -5.55 -12.76 13.85
N GLN A 2 -4.46 -13.19 14.50
CA GLN A 2 -3.22 -12.40 14.56
C GLN A 2 -2.37 -12.77 13.34
N PHE A 3 -2.80 -12.32 12.16
CA PHE A 3 -2.14 -12.62 10.88
C PHE A 3 -0.65 -12.27 10.95
N GLY A 4 0.22 -13.23 10.59
CA GLY A 4 1.67 -13.06 10.60
C GLY A 4 2.34 -13.05 11.98
N LYS A 5 1.63 -13.39 13.06
CA LYS A 5 2.24 -13.56 14.39
C LYS A 5 2.35 -15.04 14.75
N THR A 6 3.50 -15.38 15.32
CA THR A 6 3.82 -16.71 15.84
C THR A 6 4.58 -16.54 17.15
N ASP A 7 4.35 -17.44 18.11
CA ASP A 7 5.09 -17.47 19.36
C ASP A 7 6.53 -17.97 19.16
N ASN A 8 6.76 -18.74 18.09
CA ASN A 8 8.08 -19.25 17.72
C ASN A 8 8.33 -19.08 16.21
N PRO A 9 9.07 -18.04 15.79
CA PRO A 9 9.45 -17.87 14.39
C PRO A 9 10.27 -19.04 13.84
N SER A 10 11.07 -19.72 14.66
CA SER A 10 11.95 -20.81 14.20
C SER A 10 11.19 -22.07 13.80
N SER A 11 9.91 -22.21 14.19
CA SER A 11 9.07 -23.34 13.76
C SER A 11 8.30 -23.07 12.47
N ILE A 12 8.45 -21.88 11.87
CA ILE A 12 7.78 -21.54 10.62
C ILE A 12 8.65 -21.99 9.44
N ASP A 13 8.05 -22.74 8.52
CA ASP A 13 8.65 -22.98 7.22
C ASP A 13 8.58 -21.69 6.39
N PHE A 14 9.74 -21.06 6.19
CA PHE A 14 9.87 -19.87 5.35
C PHE A 14 10.17 -20.20 3.88
N SER A 15 10.11 -21.48 3.49
CA SER A 15 10.23 -21.85 2.09
C SER A 15 9.08 -21.23 1.30
N LEU A 16 9.42 -20.58 0.19
CA LEU A 16 8.41 -20.08 -0.73
C LEU A 16 7.83 -21.27 -1.51
N PRO A 17 6.50 -21.32 -1.71
CA PRO A 17 5.93 -22.31 -2.60
C PRO A 17 6.48 -22.12 -4.02
N LYS A 18 6.35 -23.15 -4.86
CA LYS A 18 6.72 -23.01 -6.28
C LYS A 18 5.86 -21.93 -6.92
N ASP A 19 6.50 -21.05 -7.68
CA ASP A 19 5.80 -20.07 -8.50
C ASP A 19 4.78 -20.75 -9.43
N HIS A 20 3.65 -20.09 -9.65
CA HIS A 20 2.73 -20.49 -10.71
C HIS A 20 3.44 -20.47 -12.07
N PRO A 21 3.23 -21.44 -12.98
CA PRO A 21 3.91 -21.49 -14.28
C PRO A 21 3.81 -20.16 -15.07
N ASP A 22 2.65 -19.50 -14.99
CA ASP A 22 2.38 -18.24 -15.68
C ASP A 22 3.22 -17.07 -15.14
N THR A 23 3.73 -17.12 -13.91
CA THR A 23 4.58 -16.08 -13.33
C THR A 23 5.79 -15.80 -14.22
N LYS A 24 6.42 -16.87 -14.74
CA LYS A 24 7.58 -16.75 -15.63
C LYS A 24 7.21 -16.06 -16.95
N GLU A 25 6.04 -16.38 -17.50
CA GLU A 25 5.54 -15.76 -18.73
C GLU A 25 5.24 -14.27 -18.54
N VAL A 26 4.55 -13.93 -17.45
CA VAL A 26 4.20 -12.53 -17.10
C VAL A 26 5.46 -11.69 -16.90
N LEU A 27 6.42 -12.18 -16.12
CA LEU A 27 7.69 -11.48 -15.88
C LEU A 27 8.53 -11.35 -17.14
N ALA A 28 8.56 -12.37 -18.01
CA ALA A 28 9.27 -12.31 -19.28
C ALA A 28 8.68 -11.26 -20.25
N LYS A 29 7.34 -11.09 -20.26
CA LYS A 29 6.66 -10.05 -21.04
C LYS A 29 6.92 -8.64 -20.52
N LYS A 30 7.30 -8.50 -19.25
CA LYS A 30 7.47 -7.22 -18.55
C LYS A 30 8.93 -6.93 -18.17
N LYS A 31 9.91 -7.45 -18.94
CA LYS A 31 11.33 -7.13 -18.73
C LYS A 31 11.55 -5.62 -18.70
N ALA A 32 11.74 -5.07 -17.50
CA ALA A 32 12.09 -3.69 -17.33
C ALA A 32 13.61 -3.56 -17.48
N ASN A 33 14.06 -2.76 -18.45
CA ASN A 33 15.46 -2.31 -18.56
C ASN A 33 15.80 -1.22 -17.51
N ALA A 34 14.98 -1.10 -16.45
CA ALA A 34 15.16 -0.11 -15.42
C ALA A 34 16.21 -0.59 -14.41
N LYS A 35 17.02 0.34 -13.91
CA LYS A 35 17.90 0.08 -12.77
C LYS A 35 17.04 -0.35 -11.57
N PHE A 36 17.46 -1.42 -10.91
CA PHE A 36 16.79 -1.90 -9.70
C PHE A 36 16.73 -0.78 -8.64
N GLN A 37 15.55 -0.58 -8.05
CA GLN A 37 15.29 0.39 -7.00
C GLN A 37 14.63 -0.30 -5.82
N VAL A 38 15.00 0.10 -4.61
CA VAL A 38 14.44 -0.42 -3.36
C VAL A 38 13.95 0.73 -2.51
N TYR A 39 12.75 0.58 -1.97
CA TYR A 39 12.10 1.54 -1.10
C TYR A 39 11.82 0.85 0.24
N VAL A 40 12.33 1.42 1.33
CA VAL A 40 12.24 0.88 2.68
C VAL A 40 11.66 1.94 3.59
N GLY A 41 10.63 1.55 4.34
CA GLY A 41 9.96 2.42 5.28
C GLY A 41 9.02 1.66 6.21
N CYS A 42 8.48 2.39 7.17
CA CYS A 42 7.49 1.95 8.13
C CYS A 42 6.06 2.17 7.61
N ALA A 43 5.11 1.54 8.31
CA ALA A 43 3.66 1.72 8.12
C ALA A 43 3.10 3.04 8.67
N LYS A 44 3.89 3.76 9.47
CA LYS A 44 3.52 5.00 10.15
C LYS A 44 4.77 5.83 10.43
N TRP A 45 4.61 7.15 10.54
CA TRP A 45 5.69 8.10 10.85
C TRP A 45 5.45 8.93 12.12
N ASN A 46 4.51 8.55 12.98
CA ASN A 46 4.25 9.35 14.18
C ASN A 46 5.16 8.94 15.34
N LYS A 47 5.43 9.87 16.26
CA LYS A 47 6.25 9.62 17.47
C LYS A 47 5.72 8.51 18.38
N THR A 48 4.42 8.29 18.43
CA THR A 48 3.81 7.29 19.32
C THR A 48 4.22 5.87 18.93
N ASP A 49 4.23 5.60 17.63
CA ASP A 49 4.63 4.31 17.07
C ASP A 49 6.16 4.17 16.94
N LEU A 50 6.88 5.26 16.60
CA LEU A 50 8.34 5.26 16.46
C LEU A 50 9.02 5.91 17.68
N LYS A 51 8.96 5.22 18.82
CA LYS A 51 9.57 5.70 20.07
C LYS A 51 11.08 5.86 19.92
N ASN A 52 11.63 6.93 20.49
CA ASN A 52 13.06 7.28 20.49
C ASN A 52 13.68 7.51 19.10
N PHE A 53 12.87 7.57 18.03
CA PHE A 53 13.36 7.84 16.68
C PHE A 53 13.54 9.34 16.42
N TYR A 54 12.69 10.19 17.01
CA TYR A 54 12.69 11.63 16.77
C TYR A 54 13.54 12.40 17.80
N PRO A 55 14.46 13.28 17.36
CA PRO A 55 15.16 14.21 18.24
C PRO A 55 14.19 15.08 19.05
N LYS A 56 14.65 15.51 20.23
CA LYS A 56 13.87 16.43 21.07
C LYS A 56 13.62 17.74 20.30
N GLY A 57 12.36 18.16 20.25
CA GLY A 57 11.96 19.40 19.58
C GLY A 57 11.59 19.25 18.10
N THR A 58 11.57 18.04 17.53
CA THR A 58 11.09 17.81 16.16
C THR A 58 9.64 18.30 16.03
N LYS A 59 9.44 19.32 15.19
CA LYS A 59 8.12 19.91 14.90
C LYS A 59 7.41 19.18 13.76
N ASP A 60 8.15 18.79 12.73
CA ASP A 60 7.62 18.07 11.56
C ASP A 60 8.16 16.64 11.51
N GLU A 61 7.30 15.69 11.89
CA GLU A 61 7.64 14.28 11.99
C GLU A 61 7.81 13.64 10.61
N LEU A 62 7.03 14.07 9.60
CA LEU A 62 7.14 13.51 8.25
C LEU A 62 8.44 13.99 7.58
N HIS A 63 8.73 15.28 7.70
CA HIS A 63 9.97 15.84 7.16
C HIS A 63 11.20 15.13 7.75
N TYR A 64 11.26 15.00 9.08
CA TYR A 64 12.36 14.28 9.71
C TYR A 64 12.41 12.80 9.29
N TYR A 65 11.28 12.11 9.28
CA TYR A 65 11.19 10.71 8.85
C TYR A 65 11.74 10.49 7.44
N ALA A 66 11.43 11.39 6.51
CA ALA A 66 11.90 11.33 5.12
C ALA A 66 13.41 11.62 4.96
N THR A 67 14.11 12.03 6.02
CA THR A 67 15.58 12.09 6.03
C THR A 67 16.24 10.74 6.36
N GLN A 68 15.48 9.81 6.93
CA GLN A 68 15.98 8.50 7.40
C GLN A 68 15.50 7.35 6.50
N PHE A 69 14.29 7.47 5.96
CA PHE A 69 13.66 6.48 5.07
C PHE A 69 13.31 7.11 3.73
N ASN A 70 13.31 6.30 2.67
CA ASN A 70 12.96 6.75 1.32
C ASN A 70 11.51 6.40 0.93
N SER A 71 10.73 5.81 1.83
CA SER A 71 9.31 5.58 1.60
C SER A 71 8.47 5.44 2.87
N ILE A 72 7.16 5.40 2.66
CA ILE A 72 6.18 5.07 3.70
C ILE A 72 5.06 4.20 3.14
N GLU A 73 4.75 3.12 3.84
CA GLU A 73 3.45 2.45 3.69
C GLU A 73 2.41 3.33 4.39
N LEU A 74 1.64 4.08 3.60
CA LEU A 74 0.79 5.16 4.09
C LEU A 74 -0.56 4.58 4.57
N ASN A 75 -0.58 4.06 5.79
CA ASN A 75 -1.79 3.49 6.41
C ASN A 75 -2.79 4.54 6.92
N ALA A 76 -2.40 5.82 6.98
CA ALA A 76 -3.33 6.88 7.37
C ALA A 76 -4.56 6.94 6.45
N THR A 77 -4.38 6.64 5.16
CA THR A 77 -5.46 6.64 4.16
C THR A 77 -6.41 5.45 4.29
N PHE A 78 -6.01 4.40 5.02
CA PHE A 78 -6.86 3.24 5.27
C PHE A 78 -8.13 3.59 6.06
N TYR A 79 -8.04 4.55 6.98
CA TYR A 79 -9.19 4.92 7.82
C TYR A 79 -10.06 6.00 7.18
N LYS A 80 -9.48 6.82 6.31
CA LYS A 80 -10.16 7.91 5.64
C LYS A 80 -9.38 8.32 4.39
N SER A 81 -10.06 8.49 3.26
CA SER A 81 -9.45 9.08 2.07
C SER A 81 -8.84 10.45 2.39
N PRO A 82 -7.61 10.73 1.95
CA PRO A 82 -7.00 12.03 2.17
C PRO A 82 -7.66 13.08 1.28
N SER A 83 -7.64 14.34 1.70
CA SER A 83 -8.00 15.44 0.80
C SER A 83 -6.84 15.75 -0.16
N LYS A 84 -7.15 16.37 -1.30
CA LYS A 84 -6.15 16.87 -2.27
C LYS A 84 -5.11 17.78 -1.60
N ASP A 85 -5.56 18.72 -0.78
CA ASP A 85 -4.70 19.62 0.01
C ASP A 85 -3.79 18.86 1.01
N GLN A 86 -4.30 17.81 1.65
CA GLN A 86 -3.49 17.01 2.58
C GLN A 86 -2.38 16.24 1.85
N VAL A 87 -2.68 15.71 0.66
CA VAL A 87 -1.69 15.03 -0.21
C VAL A 87 -0.59 16.01 -0.62
N GLN A 88 -0.95 17.20 -1.09
CA GLN A 88 0.02 18.23 -1.47
C GLN A 88 0.91 18.63 -0.28
N LYS A 89 0.33 18.88 0.90
CA LYS A 89 1.09 19.17 2.13
C LYS A 89 2.04 18.04 2.54
N TRP A 90 1.68 16.78 2.29
CA TRP A 90 2.61 15.67 2.55
C TRP A 90 3.73 15.62 1.51
N LYS A 91 3.41 15.83 0.23
CA LYS A 91 4.39 15.90 -0.87
C LYS A 91 5.44 16.98 -0.62
N GLU A 92 5.03 18.18 -0.22
CA GLU A 92 5.92 19.32 0.03
C GLU A 92 6.96 19.09 1.15
N LYS A 93 6.73 18.09 2.01
CA LYS A 93 7.60 17.82 3.18
C LYS A 93 8.73 16.85 2.88
N VAL A 94 8.72 16.19 1.73
CA VAL A 94 9.65 15.11 1.38
C VAL A 94 10.44 15.45 0.12
N SER A 95 11.54 14.74 -0.12
CA SER A 95 12.28 14.88 -1.37
C SER A 95 11.52 14.23 -2.53
N LYS A 96 11.84 14.63 -3.77
CA LYS A 96 11.30 14.01 -5.01
C LYS A 96 11.52 12.49 -5.11
N ASP A 97 12.53 11.97 -4.42
CA ASP A 97 12.90 10.55 -4.47
C ASP A 97 12.16 9.71 -3.41
N PHE A 98 11.45 10.37 -2.49
CA PHE A 98 10.64 9.69 -1.48
C PHE A 98 9.35 9.14 -2.08
N LYS A 99 8.92 7.94 -1.68
CA LYS A 99 7.68 7.32 -2.19
C LYS A 99 6.63 7.11 -1.12
N PHE A 100 5.42 7.59 -1.37
CA PHE A 100 4.23 7.21 -0.61
C PHE A 100 3.60 5.97 -1.25
N PHE A 101 3.24 4.99 -0.44
CA PHE A 101 2.48 3.81 -0.87
C PHE A 101 1.11 3.87 -0.19
N PRO A 102 0.10 4.53 -0.77
CA PRO A 102 -1.21 4.75 -0.15
C PRO A 102 -2.02 3.46 -0.04
N LYS A 103 -2.53 3.16 1.14
CA LYS A 103 -3.45 2.05 1.32
C LYS A 103 -4.86 2.45 0.91
N ILE A 104 -5.54 1.58 0.16
CA ILE A 104 -6.94 1.78 -0.21
C ILE A 104 -7.81 1.82 1.06
N PRO A 105 -8.71 2.81 1.23
CA PRO A 105 -9.61 2.93 2.39
C PRO A 105 -10.35 1.64 2.75
N ASN A 106 -10.53 1.40 4.05
CA ASN A 106 -11.25 0.26 4.61
C ASN A 106 -12.74 0.25 4.22
N THR A 107 -13.32 1.42 3.93
CA THR A 107 -14.66 1.53 3.36
C THR A 107 -14.78 0.79 2.04
N ILE A 108 -13.74 0.80 1.21
CA ILE A 108 -13.70 0.11 -0.07
C ILE A 108 -13.45 -1.39 0.14
N SER A 109 -12.37 -1.73 0.86
CA SER A 109 -11.86 -3.10 0.97
C SER A 109 -12.58 -3.98 2.00
N HIS A 110 -13.00 -3.41 3.13
CA HIS A 110 -13.54 -4.17 4.27
C HIS A 110 -15.04 -3.96 4.46
N PHE A 111 -15.54 -2.72 4.43
CA PHE A 111 -16.96 -2.45 4.69
C PHE A 111 -17.84 -2.74 3.47
N LYS A 112 -17.54 -2.11 2.32
CA LYS A 112 -18.29 -2.35 1.07
C LYS A 112 -17.81 -3.56 0.29
N ARG A 113 -16.64 -4.11 0.64
CA ARG A 113 -16.06 -5.33 0.03
C ARG A 113 -16.08 -5.23 -1.51
N LEU A 114 -15.61 -4.09 -2.03
CA LEU A 114 -15.54 -3.76 -3.45
C LEU A 114 -16.90 -3.61 -4.18
N THR A 115 -18.03 -3.59 -3.47
CA THR A 115 -19.38 -3.42 -4.06
C THR A 115 -19.84 -1.96 -3.99
N ASP A 116 -20.24 -1.39 -5.12
CA ASP A 116 -20.72 0.00 -5.23
C ASP A 116 -19.73 1.01 -4.61
N VAL A 117 -18.47 0.93 -5.06
CA VAL A 117 -17.33 1.69 -4.55
C VAL A 117 -16.74 2.67 -5.57
N ASP A 118 -17.29 2.77 -6.78
CA ASP A 118 -16.68 3.52 -7.88
C ASP A 118 -16.41 4.98 -7.52
N THR A 119 -17.42 5.68 -6.97
CA THR A 119 -17.29 7.08 -6.55
C THR A 119 -16.17 7.29 -5.53
N ILE A 120 -16.17 6.52 -4.43
CA ILE A 120 -15.18 6.67 -3.36
C ILE A 120 -13.78 6.21 -3.78
N THR A 121 -13.70 5.29 -4.75
CA THR A 121 -12.44 4.84 -5.35
C THR A 121 -11.86 5.94 -6.23
N ASN A 122 -12.70 6.58 -7.06
CA ASN A 122 -12.30 7.71 -7.89
C ASN A 122 -11.85 8.89 -7.03
N GLU A 123 -12.61 9.26 -6.00
CA GLU A 123 -12.23 10.34 -5.06
C GLU A 123 -10.87 10.10 -4.39
N PHE A 124 -10.60 8.85 -3.99
CA PHE A 124 -9.30 8.47 -3.45
C PHE A 124 -8.19 8.60 -4.50
N CYS A 125 -8.40 8.07 -5.71
CA CYS A 125 -7.42 8.11 -6.80
C CYS A 125 -7.11 9.56 -7.20
N ASP A 126 -8.14 10.39 -7.31
CA ASP A 126 -8.08 11.83 -7.56
C ASP A 126 -7.21 12.58 -6.54
N ALA A 127 -7.22 12.14 -5.28
CA ALA A 127 -6.39 12.73 -4.25
C ALA A 127 -4.94 12.25 -4.36
N VAL A 128 -4.71 10.93 -4.42
CA VAL A 128 -3.35 10.38 -4.34
C VAL A 128 -2.55 10.56 -5.62
N VAL A 129 -3.19 10.76 -6.78
CA VAL A 129 -2.49 11.08 -8.04
C VAL A 129 -1.69 12.39 -7.92
N LEU A 130 -2.08 13.29 -7.01
CA LEU A 130 -1.34 14.53 -6.72
C LEU A 130 -0.02 14.32 -5.97
N PHE A 131 0.30 13.10 -5.54
CA PHE A 131 1.68 12.78 -5.16
C PHE A 131 2.62 12.80 -6.37
N GLU A 132 2.09 12.64 -7.59
CA GLU A 132 2.84 12.69 -8.86
C GLU A 132 4.06 11.75 -8.83
N GLU A 133 5.28 12.28 -8.97
CA GLU A 133 6.51 11.51 -8.90
C GLU A 133 6.73 10.86 -7.53
N ASN A 134 6.13 11.35 -6.45
CA ASN A 134 6.21 10.72 -5.13
C ASN A 134 5.20 9.57 -4.96
N LEU A 135 4.30 9.33 -5.93
CA LEU A 135 3.35 8.22 -5.88
C LEU A 135 4.08 6.89 -6.13
N GLY A 136 4.12 6.05 -5.11
CA GLY A 136 4.45 4.64 -5.21
C GLY A 136 3.23 3.78 -5.55
N MET A 137 3.37 2.47 -5.37
CA MET A 137 2.28 1.51 -5.57
C MET A 137 1.20 1.71 -4.50
N SER A 138 -0.02 2.10 -4.89
CA SER A 138 -1.15 1.99 -3.98
C SER A 138 -1.46 0.52 -3.76
N PHE A 139 -2.02 0.15 -2.61
CA PHE A 139 -2.28 -1.26 -2.32
C PHE A 139 -3.64 -1.50 -1.68
N LEU A 140 -4.32 -2.50 -2.22
CA LEU A 140 -5.60 -3.01 -1.78
C LEU A 140 -5.36 -4.26 -0.93
N GLN A 141 -5.47 -4.11 0.39
CA GLN A 141 -5.46 -5.25 1.29
C GLN A 141 -6.88 -5.71 1.58
N MET A 142 -7.20 -6.95 1.23
CA MET A 142 -8.50 -7.55 1.49
C MET A 142 -8.59 -8.08 2.93
N HIS A 143 -9.83 -8.16 3.42
CA HIS A 143 -10.12 -8.78 4.71
C HIS A 143 -9.94 -10.31 4.66
N ASP A 144 -9.75 -10.94 5.81
CA ASP A 144 -9.46 -12.38 5.94
C ASP A 144 -10.58 -13.30 5.42
N ASN A 145 -11.84 -12.87 5.47
CA ASN A 145 -12.98 -13.61 4.92
C ASN A 145 -13.18 -13.45 3.40
N PHE A 146 -12.28 -12.77 2.68
CA PHE A 146 -12.34 -12.65 1.23
C PHE A 146 -11.68 -13.88 0.59
N LYS A 147 -12.46 -14.72 -0.10
CA LYS A 147 -12.06 -16.07 -0.51
C LYS A 147 -11.96 -16.20 -2.04
N PRO A 148 -11.32 -17.25 -2.59
CA PRO A 148 -11.25 -17.48 -4.04
C PRO A 148 -12.58 -17.40 -4.78
N LYS A 149 -13.68 -17.85 -4.15
CA LYS A 149 -15.04 -17.74 -4.72
C LYS A 149 -15.48 -16.29 -5.01
N ASP A 150 -14.88 -15.30 -4.36
CA ASP A 150 -15.18 -13.88 -4.50
C ASP A 150 -14.35 -13.21 -5.62
N ILE A 151 -13.53 -13.98 -6.37
CA ILE A 151 -12.62 -13.47 -7.41
C ILE A 151 -13.33 -12.60 -8.46
N GLY A 152 -14.58 -12.93 -8.82
CA GLY A 152 -15.35 -12.16 -9.80
C GLY A 152 -15.61 -10.70 -9.36
N VAL A 153 -15.74 -10.47 -8.04
CA VAL A 153 -15.88 -9.12 -7.49
C VAL A 153 -14.57 -8.36 -7.61
N LEU A 154 -13.44 -9.00 -7.30
CA LEU A 154 -12.11 -8.42 -7.44
C LEU A 154 -11.81 -8.09 -8.91
N GLU A 155 -12.09 -9.01 -9.84
CA GLU A 155 -11.89 -8.75 -11.27
C GLU A 155 -12.69 -7.55 -11.77
N LYS A 156 -13.96 -7.43 -11.38
CA LYS A 156 -14.80 -6.29 -11.75
C LYS A 156 -14.20 -4.99 -11.24
N PHE A 157 -13.78 -4.96 -9.98
CA PHE A 157 -13.12 -3.82 -9.37
C PHE A 157 -11.82 -3.44 -10.10
N LEU A 158 -10.94 -4.41 -10.36
CA LEU A 158 -9.66 -4.17 -11.03
C LEU A 158 -9.84 -3.68 -12.48
N LYS A 159 -10.87 -4.15 -13.19
CA LYS A 159 -11.21 -3.66 -14.54
C LYS A 159 -11.71 -2.21 -14.54
N ALA A 160 -12.36 -1.79 -13.45
CA ALA A 160 -12.88 -0.43 -13.28
C ALA A 160 -11.90 0.54 -12.61
N PHE A 161 -10.83 0.03 -11.98
CA PHE A 161 -9.87 0.84 -11.23
C PHE A 161 -9.15 1.86 -12.14
N PRO A 162 -9.01 3.14 -11.71
CA PRO A 162 -8.31 4.16 -12.48
C PRO A 162 -6.88 3.75 -12.84
N LYS A 163 -6.51 3.85 -14.12
CA LYS A 163 -5.24 3.34 -14.65
C LYS A 163 -4.04 4.22 -14.32
N GLU A 164 -4.31 5.46 -13.95
CA GLU A 164 -3.33 6.48 -13.58
C GLU A 164 -2.70 6.18 -12.21
N VAL A 165 -3.36 5.39 -11.37
CA VAL A 165 -2.86 4.99 -10.06
C VAL A 165 -2.36 3.53 -10.13
N PRO A 166 -1.09 3.26 -9.81
CA PRO A 166 -0.59 1.89 -9.75
C PRO A 166 -1.20 1.16 -8.54
N LEU A 167 -1.63 -0.09 -8.74
CA LEU A 167 -2.32 -0.88 -7.72
C LEU A 167 -1.69 -2.26 -7.54
N ALA A 168 -1.40 -2.62 -6.29
CA ALA A 168 -1.13 -3.98 -5.85
C ALA A 168 -2.31 -4.52 -5.03
N VAL A 169 -2.49 -5.84 -5.00
CA VAL A 169 -3.52 -6.52 -4.20
C VAL A 169 -2.87 -7.48 -3.23
N GLU A 170 -3.31 -7.46 -1.97
CA GLU A 170 -2.90 -8.38 -0.92
C GLU A 170 -4.13 -9.16 -0.44
N LEU A 171 -4.06 -10.49 -0.54
CA LEU A 171 -5.08 -11.44 -0.13
C LEU A 171 -4.60 -12.15 1.15
N ARG A 172 -5.51 -12.33 2.11
CA ARG A 172 -5.16 -12.81 3.46
C ARG A 172 -5.84 -14.09 3.88
N ASN A 173 -6.71 -14.63 3.04
CA ASN A 173 -7.36 -15.90 3.32
C ASN A 173 -6.44 -17.04 2.88
N GLU A 174 -6.34 -18.09 3.71
CA GLU A 174 -5.48 -19.25 3.45
C GLU A 174 -5.94 -20.13 2.27
N GLU A 175 -7.17 -19.94 1.78
CA GLU A 175 -7.69 -20.66 0.62
C GLU A 175 -7.16 -20.12 -0.72
N TRP A 176 -6.48 -18.96 -0.73
CA TRP A 176 -5.82 -18.40 -1.93
C TRP A 176 -4.48 -19.07 -2.21
#